data_AF-A0A8T3TRE3-F1
#
_entry.id   AF-A0A8T3TRE3-F1
#
_cell.length_a   1.000
_cell.length_b   1.000
_cell.length_c   1.000
_cell.angle_alpha   90.00
_cell.angle_beta   90.00
_cell.angle_gamma   90.00
#
_symmetry.space_group_name_H-M   'P 1'
#
loop_
_entity.id
_entity.type
_entity.pdbx_description
1 polymer ?
#
loop_
_entity_poly.entity_id
_entity_poly.type
_entity_poly.pdbx_seq_one_letter_code
_entity_poly.pdbx_strand_id
1 'polypeptide(L)' 'HDAENSARVGDTVRIEESKPLSREKRWTVVEIVARGSHEELVDGTESA' A
#
# COMPACT_ATOMS: atom_id res chain seq x y z
N HIS A 1 3.92 -5.11 5.99
CA HIS A 1 3.89 -4.09 7.04
C HIS A 1 4.72 -2.93 6.56
N ASP A 2 4.23 -1.72 6.74
CA ASP A 2 4.93 -0.49 6.36
C ASP A 2 4.85 0.42 7.60
N ALA A 3 5.98 0.67 8.24
CA ALA A 3 6.02 1.37 9.52
C ALA A 3 5.67 2.86 9.38
N GLU A 4 6.16 3.47 8.30
CA GLU A 4 5.97 4.89 8.01
C GLU A 4 4.71 5.16 7.17
N ASN A 5 3.98 4.10 6.79
CA ASN A 5 2.74 4.19 6.00
C ASN A 5 2.90 5.05 4.72
N SER A 6 4.04 4.88 4.05
CA SER A 6 4.52 5.67 2.91
C SER A 6 4.02 5.15 1.57
N ALA A 7 3.69 3.86 1.48
CA ALA A 7 3.14 3.24 0.27
C ALA A 7 1.67 3.64 0.07
N ARG A 8 1.31 4.02 -1.15
CA ARG A 8 -0.08 4.36 -1.54
C ARG A 8 -0.69 3.28 -2.43
N VAL A 9 -2.01 3.34 -2.59
CA VAL A 9 -2.72 2.48 -3.54
C VAL A 9 -2.19 2.71 -4.94
N GLY A 10 -1.88 1.62 -5.64
CA GLY A 10 -1.27 1.65 -6.97
C GLY A 10 0.26 1.66 -6.98
N ASP A 11 0.92 1.88 -5.83
CA ASP A 11 2.38 1.76 -5.76
C ASP A 11 2.83 0.30 -5.92
N THR A 12 3.90 0.10 -6.68
CA THR A 12 4.62 -1.18 -6.71
C THR A 12 5.69 -1.15 -5.65
N VAL A 13 5.62 -2.08 -4.70
CA VAL A 13 6.54 -2.16 -3.57
C VAL A 13 7.30 -3.47 -3.56
N ARG A 14 8.55 -3.41 -3.10
CA ARG A 14 9.35 -4.58 -2.78
C ARG A 14 9.14 -4.93 -1.31
N ILE A 15 8.97 -6.22 -1.04
CA ILE A 15 8.76 -6.75 0.31
C ILE A 15 9.82 -7.81 0.63
N GLU A 16 10.10 -7.98 1.92
CA GLU A 16 10.93 -9.08 2.44
C GLU A 16 10.17 -9.89 3.50
N GLU A 17 10.57 -11.15 3.68
CA GLU A 17 10.09 -11.98 4.79
C GLU A 17 10.53 -11.37 6.12
N SER A 18 9.64 -11.39 7.10
CA SER A 18 9.90 -10.87 8.44
C SER A 18 9.31 -11.81 9.48
N LYS A 19 9.71 -11.64 10.75
CA LYS A 19 9.08 -12.34 11.87
C LYS A 19 7.55 -12.14 11.84
N PRO A 20 6.73 -13.08 12.35
CA PRO A 20 5.28 -12.92 12.36
C PRO A 20 4.87 -11.62 13.07
N LEU A 21 4.19 -10.73 12.36
CA LEU A 21 3.68 -9.46 12.88
C LEU A 21 2.21 -9.56 13.30
N SER A 22 1.49 -10.56 12.77
CA SER A 22 0.13 -10.89 13.13
C SER A 22 -0.14 -12.35 12.78
N ARG A 23 -1.41 -12.81 12.84
CA ARG A 23 -1.79 -14.17 12.42
C ARG A 23 -1.30 -14.52 11.01
N GLU A 24 -1.37 -13.56 10.09
CA GLU A 24 -1.08 -13.79 8.66
C GLU A 24 0.03 -12.88 8.11
N LYS A 25 0.30 -11.73 8.74
CA LYS A 25 1.28 -10.77 8.24
C LYS A 25 2.71 -11.21 8.59
N ARG A 26 3.48 -11.62 7.57
CA ARG A 26 4.89 -12.07 7.66
C ARG A 26 5.83 -11.32 6.72
N TRP A 27 5.40 -10.18 6.21
CA TRP A 27 6.12 -9.43 5.19
C TRP A 27 6.26 -7.97 5.59
N THR A 28 7.41 -7.36 5.32
CA THR A 28 7.69 -5.94 5.55
C THR A 28 8.07 -5.25 4.23
N VAL A 29 7.56 -4.04 4.02
CA VAL A 29 7.87 -3.21 2.86
C VAL A 29 9.27 -2.64 3.05
N VAL A 30 10.12 -2.81 2.05
CA VAL A 30 11.53 -2.39 2.09
C VAL A 30 11.81 -1.23 1.16
N GLU A 31 11.07 -1.14 0.06
CA GLU A 31 11.29 -0.14 -0.98
C GLU A 31 10.02 0.05 -1.82
N ILE A 32 9.78 1.29 -2.27
CA ILE A 32 8.77 1.60 -3.27
C ILE A 32 9.48 1.66 -4.63
N VAL A 33 9.22 0.67 -5.48
CA VAL A 33 9.90 0.49 -6.77
C VAL A 33 9.28 1.39 -7.85
N ALA A 34 7.97 1.60 -7.79
CA ALA A 34 7.27 2.52 -8.68
C ALA A 34 6.08 3.17 -7.97
N ARG A 35 5.86 4.46 -8.21
CA ARG A 35 4.70 5.19 -7.69
C ARG A 35 3.53 5.02 -8.64
N GLY A 36 2.38 4.65 -8.10
CA GLY A 36 1.15 4.47 -8.85
C GLY A 36 0.58 5.82 -9.28
N SER A 37 0.36 5.99 -10.58
CA SER A 37 -0.43 7.08 -11.14
C SER A 37 -1.92 6.78 -10.95
N HIS A 38 -2.39 6.66 -9.71
CA HIS A 38 -3.80 6.40 -9.45
C HIS A 38 -4.58 7.71 -9.58
N GLU A 39 -5.11 7.96 -10.79
CA GLU A 39 -6.06 9.03 -11.05
C GLU A 39 -7.44 8.56 -10.57
N GLU A 40 -7.88 9.08 -9.43
CA GLU A 40 -9.20 8.81 -8.89
C GLU A 40 -10.25 9.55 -9.72
N LEU A 41 -10.96 8.82 -10.58
CA LEU A 41 -12.27 9.27 -11.07
C LEU A 41 -13.22 9.29 -9.86
N VAL A 42 -13.55 10.50 -9.42
CA VAL A 42 -14.56 10.73 -8.38
C VAL A 42 -15.92 10.34 -8.93
N ASP A 43 -16.40 9.14 -8.61
CA ASP A 43 -17.79 8.78 -8.90
C ASP A 43 -18.69 9.48 -7.90
N GLY A 44 -19.37 10.52 -8.39
CA GLY A 44 -20.65 11.02 -7.89
C GLY A 44 -20.74 11.30 -6.40
N THR A 45 -20.59 12.57 -6.02
CA THR A 45 -21.30 13.10 -4.85
C THR A 45 -22.77 12.73 -4.98
N GLU A 46 -23.28 11.80 -4.18
CA GLU A 46 -24.71 11.63 -3.98
C GLU A 46 -25.26 12.92 -3.38
N SER A 47 -25.76 13.81 -4.24
CA SER A 47 -26.64 14.91 -3.86
C SER A 47 -28.07 14.40 -3.92
N ALA A 48 -28.61 13.99 -2.76
CA ALA A 48 -30.04 14.07 -2.42
C ALA A 48 -30.25 13.79 -0.93
#